data_AF-A0AA39G7U9-F1
#
_entry.id   AF-A0AA39G7U9-F1
#
_cell.length_a   1.000
_cell.length_b   1.000
_cell.length_c   1.000
_cell.angle_alpha   90.00
_cell.angle_beta   90.00
_cell.angle_gamma   90.00
#
_symmetry.space_group_name_H-M   'P 1'
#
loop_
_entity.id
_entity.type
_entity.pdbx_description
1 polymer ?
#
loop_
_entity_poly.entity_id
_entity_poly.type
_entity_poly.pdbx_seq_one_letter_code
_entity_poly.pdbx_strand_id
1 'polypeptide(L)'
;MADRLTQLQDTINQQAEHFCNSVGILQQYSTPSKFPGFDRIGTPQPHQTQEDYAALFATLIARCAKDIDTLIESLPSEESSQEIQVASLSRLEQENLEAGEQLEEVVRQGEALLQRIQAALQDIAQSQLDMQNPIAPNAVLNTNINPTQTFKQEPFNISTISTTNNAHPLPDPSPNPINQ
;
A
#
# COMPACT_ATOMS: atom_id res chain seq x y z
N MET A 1 -10.46 -1.70 -4.73
CA MET A 1 -9.75 -2.59 -5.67
C MET A 1 -10.63 -3.84 -5.78
N ALA A 2 -11.35 -4.02 -6.89
CA ALA A 2 -12.32 -5.10 -7.04
C ALA A 2 -11.60 -6.40 -7.39
N ASP A 3 -11.97 -7.48 -6.71
CA ASP A 3 -11.57 -8.84 -7.07
C ASP A 3 -12.04 -9.19 -8.49
N ARG A 4 -11.33 -10.09 -9.18
CA ARG A 4 -11.62 -10.46 -10.58
C ARG A 4 -13.04 -10.99 -10.75
N LEU A 5 -13.58 -11.70 -9.75
CA LEU A 5 -14.96 -12.16 -9.79
C LEU A 5 -15.97 -11.01 -9.67
N THR A 6 -15.66 -9.99 -8.87
CA THR A 6 -16.51 -8.79 -8.76
C THR A 6 -16.47 -8.01 -10.07
N GLN A 7 -15.28 -7.84 -10.65
CA GLN A 7 -15.11 -7.19 -11.95
C GLN A 7 -15.90 -7.91 -13.06
N LEU A 8 -15.86 -9.25 -13.10
CA LEU A 8 -16.62 -10.05 -14.05
C LEU A 8 -18.13 -9.81 -13.91
N GLN A 9 -18.65 -9.79 -12.68
CA GLN A 9 -20.06 -9.50 -12.42
C GLN A 9 -20.46 -8.10 -12.92
N ASP A 10 -19.63 -7.09 -12.65
CA ASP A 10 -19.88 -5.72 -13.11
C ASP A 10 -19.88 -5.62 -14.65
N THR A 11 -18.94 -6.29 -15.31
CA THR A 11 -18.89 -6.32 -16.79
C THR A 11 -20.09 -7.06 -17.40
N ILE A 12 -20.55 -8.16 -16.79
CA ILE A 12 -21.78 -8.85 -17.22
C ILE A 12 -23.01 -7.95 -17.06
N ASN A 13 -23.12 -7.21 -15.96
CA ASN A 13 -24.20 -6.26 -15.75
C ASN A 13 -24.16 -5.14 -16.81
N GLN A 14 -22.98 -4.60 -17.08
CA GLN A 14 -22.78 -3.60 -18.16
C GLN A 14 -23.17 -4.14 -19.55
N GLN A 15 -22.84 -5.41 -19.83
CA GLN A 15 -23.24 -6.07 -21.06
C GLN A 15 -24.77 -6.16 -21.20
N ALA A 16 -25.48 -6.47 -20.11
CA ALA A 16 -26.94 -6.49 -20.07
C ALA A 16 -27.55 -5.10 -20.30
N GLU A 17 -26.94 -4.05 -19.72
CA GLU A 17 -27.34 -2.66 -19.97
C GLU A 17 -27.17 -2.28 -21.45
N HIS A 18 -26.06 -2.66 -22.09
CA HIS A 18 -25.87 -2.43 -23.53
C HIS A 18 -26.96 -3.11 -24.37
N PHE A 19 -27.35 -4.35 -24.04
CA PHE A 19 -28.46 -5.01 -24.71
C PHE A 19 -29.79 -4.27 -24.51
N CYS A 20 -30.14 -3.92 -23.27
CA CYS A 20 -31.40 -3.25 -22.97
C CYS A 20 -31.49 -1.87 -23.65
N ASN A 21 -30.42 -1.08 -23.57
CA ASN A 21 -30.36 0.25 -24.16
C ASN A 21 -30.40 0.19 -25.69
N SER A 22 -29.68 -0.76 -26.30
CA SER A 22 -29.69 -0.95 -27.76
C SER A 22 -31.08 -1.29 -28.29
N VAL A 23 -31.80 -2.20 -27.62
CA VAL A 23 -33.17 -2.57 -28.01
C VAL A 23 -34.12 -1.38 -27.86
N GLY A 24 -34.02 -0.64 -26.75
CA GLY A 24 -34.85 0.56 -26.53
C GLY A 24 -34.67 1.62 -27.62
N ILE A 25 -33.43 1.92 -27.97
CA ILE A 25 -33.09 2.88 -29.03
C ILE A 25 -33.55 2.36 -30.41
N LEU A 26 -33.30 1.08 -30.74
CA LEU A 26 -33.74 0.50 -32.00
C LEU A 26 -35.26 0.56 -32.16
N GLN A 27 -36.02 0.31 -31.10
CA GLN A 27 -37.48 0.42 -31.13
C GLN A 27 -37.95 1.87 -31.30
N GLN A 28 -37.33 2.82 -30.60
CA GLN A 28 -37.66 4.24 -30.67
C GLN A 28 -37.49 4.82 -32.08
N TYR A 29 -36.45 4.39 -32.80
CA TYR A 29 -36.15 4.86 -34.17
C TYR A 29 -36.65 3.90 -35.26
N SER A 30 -37.34 2.81 -34.90
CA SER A 30 -37.89 1.88 -35.89
C SER A 30 -38.96 2.56 -36.74
N THR A 31 -38.86 2.38 -38.06
CA THR A 31 -39.93 2.81 -38.98
C THR A 31 -40.92 1.67 -39.19
N PRO A 32 -42.25 1.92 -39.14
CA PRO A 32 -43.24 0.89 -39.41
C PRO A 32 -43.04 0.29 -40.80
N SER A 33 -43.01 -1.04 -40.89
CA SER A 33 -42.93 -1.73 -42.18
C SER A 33 -44.17 -1.44 -43.03
N LYS A 34 -43.96 -1.11 -44.30
CA LYS A 34 -45.05 -0.91 -45.26
C LYS A 34 -45.39 -2.25 -45.89
N PHE A 35 -46.65 -2.67 -45.77
CA PHE A 35 -47.18 -3.82 -46.49
C PHE A 35 -47.80 -3.37 -47.81
N PRO A 36 -47.66 -4.13 -48.92
CA PRO A 36 -48.33 -3.82 -50.17
C PRO A 36 -49.85 -3.73 -49.95
N GLY A 37 -50.44 -2.57 -50.27
CA GLY A 37 -51.88 -2.31 -50.12
C GLY A 37 -52.31 -1.66 -48.80
N PHE A 38 -51.39 -1.31 -47.89
CA PHE A 38 -51.69 -0.63 -46.63
C PHE A 38 -50.88 0.67 -46.48
N ASP A 39 -51.11 1.63 -47.39
CA ASP A 39 -50.57 2.99 -47.28
C ASP A 39 -51.36 3.79 -46.24
N ARG A 40 -51.12 3.52 -44.96
CA ARG A 40 -51.46 4.51 -43.93
C ARG A 40 -50.55 5.71 -44.13
N ILE A 41 -51.15 6.82 -44.55
CA ILE A 41 -50.54 8.15 -44.70
C ILE A 41 -50.13 8.63 -43.29
N GLY A 42 -49.01 8.12 -42.78
CA GLY A 42 -48.31 8.69 -41.64
C GLY A 42 -47.41 9.80 -42.15
N THR A 43 -47.57 11.01 -41.62
CA THR A 43 -46.72 12.16 -41.92
C THR A 43 -45.24 11.79 -41.77
N PRO A 44 -44.36 12.06 -42.75
CA PRO A 44 -42.95 11.80 -42.62
C PRO A 44 -42.39 12.68 -41.49
N GLN A 45 -42.09 12.07 -40.36
CA GLN A 45 -41.37 12.74 -39.28
C GLN A 45 -39.94 12.98 -39.78
N PRO A 46 -39.36 14.18 -39.57
CA PRO A 46 -38.05 14.51 -40.09
C PRO A 46 -37.03 13.47 -39.60
N HIS A 47 -36.32 12.85 -40.53
CA HIS A 47 -35.15 12.04 -40.24
C HIS A 47 -34.14 12.94 -39.54
N GLN A 48 -34.15 12.94 -38.20
CA GLN A 48 -32.99 13.38 -37.45
C GLN A 48 -31.85 12.46 -37.86
N THR A 49 -30.69 13.07 -38.08
CA THR A 49 -29.44 12.41 -38.48
C THR A 49 -29.30 11.14 -37.66
N GLN A 50 -29.52 9.99 -38.31
CA GLN A 50 -29.42 8.69 -37.69
C GLN A 50 -27.93 8.50 -37.43
N GLU A 51 -27.45 8.95 -36.26
CA GLU A 51 -26.22 8.40 -35.72
C GLU A 51 -26.39 6.89 -35.76
N ASP A 52 -25.38 6.17 -36.25
CA ASP A 52 -25.46 4.72 -36.45
C ASP A 52 -25.39 4.02 -35.08
N TYR A 53 -26.44 4.22 -34.28
CA TYR A 53 -26.59 3.67 -32.93
C TYR A 53 -26.55 2.15 -32.99
N ALA A 54 -27.01 1.54 -34.09
CA ALA A 54 -26.89 0.12 -34.32
C ALA A 54 -25.41 -0.32 -34.37
N ALA A 55 -24.58 0.34 -35.18
CA ALA A 55 -23.14 0.06 -35.22
C ALA A 55 -22.43 0.39 -33.90
N LEU A 56 -22.81 1.49 -33.23
CA LEU A 56 -22.26 1.86 -31.93
C LEU A 56 -22.53 0.78 -30.87
N PHE A 57 -23.79 0.39 -30.69
CA PHE A 57 -24.14 -0.65 -29.72
C PHE A 57 -23.57 -2.01 -30.10
N ALA A 58 -23.52 -2.36 -31.39
CA ALA A 58 -22.84 -3.58 -31.84
C ALA A 58 -21.36 -3.58 -31.43
N THR A 59 -20.67 -2.44 -31.56
CA THR A 59 -19.28 -2.29 -31.14
C THR A 59 -19.12 -2.41 -29.63
N LEU A 60 -19.99 -1.74 -28.85
CA LEU A 60 -19.97 -1.80 -27.38
C LEU A 60 -20.22 -3.22 -26.88
N ILE A 61 -21.22 -3.91 -27.45
CA ILE A 61 -21.56 -5.31 -27.11
C ILE A 61 -20.40 -6.24 -27.47
N ALA A 62 -19.85 -6.15 -28.69
CA ALA A 62 -18.75 -7.02 -29.11
C ALA A 62 -17.49 -6.83 -28.26
N ARG A 63 -17.17 -5.58 -27.92
CA ARG A 63 -16.03 -5.27 -27.05
C ARG A 63 -16.26 -5.78 -25.63
N CYS A 64 -17.42 -5.49 -25.03
CA CYS A 64 -17.73 -5.91 -23.67
C CYS A 64 -17.74 -7.45 -23.56
N ALA A 65 -18.27 -8.16 -24.56
CA ALA A 65 -18.18 -9.62 -24.63
C ALA A 65 -16.73 -10.12 -24.67
N LYS A 66 -15.84 -9.44 -25.42
CA LYS A 66 -14.42 -9.82 -25.45
C LYS A 66 -13.71 -9.53 -24.12
N ASP A 67 -14.10 -8.45 -23.45
CA ASP A 67 -13.61 -8.10 -22.11
C ASP A 67 -14.05 -9.18 -21.09
N ILE A 68 -15.29 -9.69 -21.19
CA ILE A 68 -15.79 -10.84 -20.41
C ILE A 68 -14.93 -12.09 -20.65
N ASP A 69 -14.68 -12.46 -21.91
CA ASP A 69 -13.83 -13.63 -22.22
C ASP A 69 -12.44 -13.50 -21.60
N THR A 70 -11.84 -12.31 -21.72
CA THR A 70 -10.51 -12.03 -21.17
C THR A 70 -10.51 -12.10 -19.65
N LEU A 71 -11.59 -11.64 -19.00
CA LEU A 71 -11.74 -11.75 -17.55
C LEU A 71 -11.86 -13.20 -17.10
N ILE A 72 -12.63 -14.03 -17.83
CA ILE A 72 -12.76 -15.47 -17.57
C ILE A 72 -11.40 -16.17 -17.69
N GLU A 73 -10.64 -15.89 -18.76
CA GLU A 73 -9.28 -16.43 -18.96
C GLU A 73 -8.29 -15.99 -17.87
N SER A 74 -8.54 -14.84 -17.23
CA SER A 74 -7.72 -14.31 -16.14
C SER A 74 -8.08 -14.84 -14.76
N LEU A 75 -9.16 -15.63 -14.64
CA LEU A 75 -9.54 -16.21 -13.35
C LEU A 75 -8.47 -17.22 -12.90
N PRO A 76 -8.15 -17.28 -11.59
CA PRO A 76 -7.26 -18.29 -11.07
C PRO A 76 -7.80 -19.69 -11.38
N SER A 77 -6.90 -20.62 -11.72
CA SER A 77 -7.23 -21.96 -12.22
C SER A 77 -8.14 -22.73 -11.26
N GLU A 78 -9.25 -23.26 -11.78
CA GLU A 78 -10.22 -24.07 -11.03
C GLU A 78 -9.66 -25.46 -10.64
N GLU A 79 -8.49 -25.85 -11.18
CA GLU A 79 -7.84 -27.15 -10.97
C GLU A 79 -7.13 -27.27 -9.61
N SER A 80 -7.06 -26.20 -8.82
CA SER A 80 -6.59 -26.33 -7.45
C SER A 80 -7.71 -26.97 -6.62
N SER A 81 -7.70 -28.30 -6.52
CA SER A 81 -8.52 -28.99 -5.53
C SER A 81 -8.29 -28.34 -4.16
N GLN A 82 -9.32 -28.28 -3.33
CA GLN A 82 -9.24 -27.66 -2.00
C GLN A 82 -8.05 -28.21 -1.18
N GLU A 83 -7.70 -29.48 -1.39
CA GLU A 83 -6.54 -30.14 -0.79
C GLU A 83 -5.20 -29.55 -1.27
N ILE A 84 -5.04 -29.30 -2.58
CA ILE A 84 -3.82 -28.68 -3.13
C ILE A 84 -3.68 -27.23 -2.65
N GLN A 85 -4.79 -26.49 -2.55
CA GLN A 85 -4.77 -25.12 -2.00
C GLN A 85 -4.31 -25.12 -0.54
N VAL A 86 -4.85 -26.01 0.29
CA VAL A 86 -4.46 -26.13 1.70
C VAL A 86 -2.99 -26.52 1.84
N ALA A 87 -2.52 -27.49 1.05
CA ALA A 87 -1.09 -27.87 1.05
C ALA A 87 -0.18 -26.70 0.62
N SER A 88 -0.61 -25.91 -0.37
CA SER A 88 0.13 -24.74 -0.83
C SER A 88 0.17 -23.64 0.22
N LEU A 89 -0.93 -23.42 0.94
CA LEU A 89 -0.99 -22.47 2.06
C LEU A 89 -0.06 -22.88 3.20
N SER A 90 -0.11 -24.15 3.65
CA SER A 90 0.80 -24.63 4.70
C SER A 90 2.27 -24.50 4.31
N ARG A 91 2.60 -24.74 3.04
CA ARG A 91 3.95 -24.52 2.51
C ARG A 91 4.34 -23.04 2.55
N LEU A 92 3.46 -22.14 2.09
CA LEU A 92 3.71 -20.70 2.12
C LEU A 92 3.87 -20.17 3.55
N GLU A 93 3.09 -20.68 4.51
CA GLU A 93 3.24 -20.34 5.93
C GLU A 93 4.61 -20.77 6.47
N GLN A 94 5.07 -21.98 6.13
CA GLN A 94 6.39 -22.47 6.51
C GLN A 94 7.51 -21.62 5.89
N GLU A 95 7.41 -21.29 4.59
CA GLU A 95 8.38 -20.42 3.92
C GLU A 95 8.37 -19.00 4.52
N ASN A 96 7.21 -18.50 4.95
CA ASN A 96 7.08 -17.20 5.60
C ASN A 96 7.75 -17.18 7.00
N LEU A 97 7.55 -18.23 7.79
CA LEU A 97 8.22 -18.42 9.08
C LEU A 97 9.74 -18.44 8.92
N GLU A 98 10.25 -19.25 8.00
CA GLU A 98 11.70 -19.34 7.75
C GLU A 98 12.28 -18.00 7.27
N ALA A 99 11.60 -17.30 6.37
CA ALA A 99 12.02 -15.96 5.94
C ALA A 99 12.00 -14.96 7.10
N GLY A 100 11.03 -15.07 8.02
CA GLY A 100 10.96 -14.27 9.24
C GLY A 100 12.14 -14.52 10.19
N GLU A 101 12.50 -15.77 10.43
CA GLU A 101 13.67 -16.13 11.25
C GLU A 101 14.98 -15.62 10.64
N GLN A 102 15.15 -15.76 9.31
CA GLN A 102 16.31 -15.23 8.61
C GLN A 102 16.38 -13.70 8.72
N LEU A 103 15.24 -13.02 8.62
CA LEU A 103 15.16 -11.57 8.79
C LEU A 103 15.55 -11.17 10.23
N GLU A 104 15.04 -11.86 11.25
CA GLU A 104 15.38 -11.60 12.65
C GLU A 104 16.88 -11.73 12.91
N GLU A 105 17.50 -12.79 12.39
CA GLU A 105 18.95 -12.98 12.56
C GLU A 105 19.77 -11.88 11.88
N VAL A 106 19.38 -11.47 10.67
CA VAL A 106 20.05 -10.36 9.96
C VAL A 106 19.87 -9.04 10.71
N VAL A 107 18.68 -8.77 11.25
CA VAL A 107 18.42 -7.57 12.07
C VAL A 107 19.28 -7.60 13.32
N ARG A 108 19.34 -8.73 14.03
CA ARG A 108 20.17 -8.91 15.24
C ARG A 108 21.64 -8.65 14.96
N GLN A 109 22.17 -9.17 13.85
CA GLN A 109 23.55 -8.91 13.43
C GLN A 109 23.77 -7.44 13.09
N GLY A 110 22.80 -6.81 12.40
CA GLY A 110 22.82 -5.39 12.07
C GLY A 110 22.84 -4.49 13.30
N GLU A 111 22.01 -4.78 14.31
CA GLU A 111 21.96 -4.05 15.58
C GLU A 111 23.27 -4.18 16.36
N ALA A 112 23.84 -5.39 16.43
CA ALA A 112 25.13 -5.61 17.09
C ALA A 112 26.27 -4.84 16.40
N LEU A 113 26.26 -4.78 15.07
CA LEU A 113 27.22 -3.99 14.31
C LEU A 113 27.04 -2.50 14.57
N LEU A 114 25.80 -2.01 14.61
CA LEU A 114 25.48 -0.61 14.91
C LEU A 114 25.99 -0.20 16.30
N GLN A 115 25.79 -1.05 17.32
CA GLN A 115 26.31 -0.80 18.67
C GLN A 115 27.84 -0.69 18.69
N ARG A 116 28.56 -1.54 17.94
CA ARG A 116 30.02 -1.47 17.84
C ARG A 116 30.49 -0.17 17.19
N ILE A 117 29.80 0.27 16.14
CA ILE A 117 30.10 1.55 15.48
C ILE A 117 29.86 2.71 16.46
N GLN A 118 28.74 2.70 17.18
CA GLN A 118 28.43 3.73 18.19
C GLN A 118 29.50 3.77 19.30
N ALA A 119 29.93 2.61 19.80
CA ALA A 119 31.01 2.54 20.80
C ALA A 119 32.33 3.11 20.26
N ALA A 120 32.74 2.74 19.05
CA ALA A 120 33.95 3.26 18.43
C ALA A 120 33.88 4.78 18.19
N LEU A 121 32.73 5.30 17.79
CA LEU A 121 32.52 6.76 17.65
C LEU A 121 32.60 7.47 19.00
N GLN A 122 32.05 6.88 20.07
CA GLN A 122 32.15 7.42 21.42
C GLN A 122 33.60 7.47 21.91
N ASP A 123 34.39 6.41 21.68
CA ASP A 123 35.81 6.34 22.06
C ASP A 123 36.65 7.38 21.31
N ILE A 124 36.36 7.59 20.02
CA ILE A 124 37.00 8.64 19.21
C ILE A 124 36.65 10.02 19.76
N ALA A 125 35.37 10.27 20.06
CA ALA A 125 34.94 11.55 20.62
C ALA A 125 35.59 11.83 21.97
N GLN A 126 35.69 10.82 22.85
CA GLN A 126 36.34 10.95 24.15
C GLN A 126 37.85 11.19 24.02
N SER A 127 38.54 10.45 23.15
CA SER A 127 39.97 10.66 22.89
C SER A 127 40.27 12.06 22.37
N GLN A 128 39.38 12.62 21.54
CA GLN A 128 39.51 13.99 21.05
C GLN A 128 39.30 15.05 22.15
N LEU A 129 38.40 14.80 23.10
CA LEU A 129 38.21 15.64 24.28
C LEU A 129 39.41 15.58 25.22
N ASP A 130 39.94 14.39 25.50
CA ASP A 130 41.08 14.19 26.40
C ASP A 130 42.36 14.82 25.83
N MET A 131 42.61 14.71 24.52
CA MET A 131 43.74 15.41 23.87
C MET A 131 43.61 16.93 23.91
N GLN A 132 42.38 17.47 23.95
CA GLN A 132 42.14 18.91 24.08
C GLN A 132 42.28 19.44 25.51
N ASN A 133 42.39 18.55 26.51
CA ASN A 133 42.51 18.90 27.91
C ASN A 133 43.86 18.42 28.51
N PRO A 134 45.01 19.01 28.12
CA PRO A 134 46.29 18.65 28.71
C PRO A 134 46.35 19.19 30.15
N ILE A 135 46.14 18.32 31.14
CA ILE A 135 46.61 18.59 32.51
C ILE A 135 48.14 18.63 32.43
N ALA A 136 48.69 19.85 32.53
CA ALA A 136 50.10 20.16 32.45
C ALA A 136 50.95 19.34 33.45
N PRO A 137 52.09 18.77 33.04
CA PRO A 137 53.06 18.22 33.98
C PRO A 137 54.00 19.33 34.50
N ASN A 138 54.29 19.26 35.80
CA ASN A 138 55.33 19.95 36.58
C ASN A 138 55.10 21.40 37.06
N ALA A 139 54.85 21.53 38.38
CA ALA A 139 55.54 22.51 39.22
C ALA A 139 55.48 22.14 40.72
N VAL A 140 56.66 21.78 41.25
CA VAL A 140 57.21 22.01 42.61
C VAL A 140 56.59 21.38 43.86
N LEU A 141 57.44 20.56 44.50
CA LEU A 141 57.52 20.30 45.95
C LEU A 141 57.36 21.59 46.77
N ASN A 142 56.42 21.63 47.70
CA ASN A 142 56.64 22.30 48.98
C ASN A 142 55.84 21.65 50.10
N THR A 143 56.53 21.34 51.18
CA THR A 143 56.01 20.78 52.42
C THR A 143 55.41 21.91 53.25
N ASN A 144 54.15 21.79 53.67
CA ASN A 144 53.70 22.45 54.88
C ASN A 144 52.60 21.64 55.56
N ILE A 145 52.93 21.17 56.76
CA ILE A 145 52.03 20.49 57.69
C ILE A 145 51.29 21.59 58.46
N ASN A 146 49.95 21.61 58.42
CA ASN A 146 49.20 21.94 59.62
C ASN A 146 47.79 21.28 59.60
N PRO A 147 47.36 20.62 60.69
CA PRO A 147 46.11 19.87 60.72
C PRO A 147 45.03 20.66 61.46
N THR A 148 43.95 21.05 60.79
CA THR A 148 42.60 21.18 61.36
C THR A 148 41.67 21.83 60.32
N GLN A 149 40.66 21.09 59.84
CA GLN A 149 39.27 21.38 60.15
C GLN A 149 38.34 20.36 59.45
N THR A 150 37.61 19.67 60.30
CA THR A 150 36.41 18.87 60.04
C THR A 150 35.37 19.63 59.22
N PHE A 151 34.85 19.03 58.13
CA PHE A 151 33.42 19.13 57.80
C PHE A 151 32.93 17.98 56.91
N LYS A 152 32.24 17.04 57.58
CA LYS A 152 31.06 16.23 57.21
C LYS A 152 30.89 15.70 55.76
N GLN A 153 30.84 14.37 55.70
CA GLN A 153 30.06 13.56 54.75
C GLN A 153 28.60 14.04 54.68
N GLU A 154 28.02 14.02 53.47
CA GLU A 154 26.68 13.51 53.16
C GLU A 154 26.55 13.26 51.64
N PRO A 155 25.68 12.33 51.20
CA PRO A 155 25.74 11.64 49.92
C PRO A 155 24.87 12.31 48.86
N PHE A 156 25.29 12.27 47.58
CA PHE A 156 24.38 12.59 46.47
C PHE A 156 23.72 11.31 45.95
N ASN A 157 22.42 11.24 46.25
CA ASN A 157 21.47 10.21 45.86
C ASN A 157 21.01 10.46 44.41
N ILE A 158 20.89 9.40 43.63
CA ILE A 158 20.38 9.40 42.25
C ILE A 158 18.87 9.22 42.30
N SER A 159 18.15 10.25 41.84
CA SER A 159 16.74 10.21 41.40
C SER A 159 16.48 11.61 40.84
N THR A 160 16.00 11.86 39.62
CA THR A 160 14.88 11.24 38.90
C THR A 160 14.87 11.89 37.51
N ILE A 161 14.81 11.15 36.40
CA ILE A 161 14.13 11.65 35.19
C ILE A 161 13.22 10.55 34.65
N SER A 162 11.95 10.89 34.79
CA SER A 162 10.72 10.32 34.29
C SER A 162 10.73 9.77 32.86
N THR A 163 10.15 8.58 32.76
CA THR A 163 9.54 7.96 31.59
C THR A 163 8.54 8.91 30.91
N THR A 164 8.80 9.28 29.65
CA THR A 164 7.76 9.79 28.74
C THR A 164 7.55 8.80 27.62
N ASN A 165 6.48 8.02 27.76
CA ASN A 165 5.81 7.33 26.67
C ASN A 165 5.36 8.37 25.64
N ASN A 166 5.93 8.34 24.45
CA ASN A 166 5.33 8.95 23.27
C ASN A 166 5.02 7.83 22.28
N ALA A 167 3.77 7.36 22.34
CA ALA A 167 3.13 6.64 21.25
C ALA A 167 3.00 7.61 20.06
N HIS A 168 3.67 7.29 18.96
CA HIS A 168 3.47 7.97 17.69
C HIS A 168 2.38 7.21 16.91
N PRO A 169 1.25 7.84 16.56
CA PRO A 169 0.21 7.19 15.77
C PRO A 169 0.63 7.10 14.29
N LEU A 170 0.26 5.98 13.67
CA LEU A 170 0.30 5.77 12.22
C LEU A 170 -0.44 6.89 11.46
N PRO A 171 0.07 7.35 10.30
CA PRO A 171 -0.70 8.23 9.43
C PRO A 171 -1.65 7.41 8.54
N ASP A 172 -2.93 7.74 8.64
CA ASP A 172 -4.01 7.31 7.75
C ASP A 172 -3.75 7.79 6.30
N PRO A 173 -4.09 7.01 5.25
CA PRO A 173 -4.06 7.49 3.88
C PRO A 173 -5.40 8.17 3.55
N SER A 174 -5.36 9.46 3.21
CA SER A 174 -6.50 10.14 2.59
C SER A 174 -6.13 10.70 1.21
N PRO A 175 -7.10 10.75 0.28
CA PRO A 175 -6.85 10.78 -1.15
C PRO A 175 -6.62 12.20 -1.69
N ASN A 176 -5.69 12.34 -2.64
CA ASN A 176 -5.53 13.56 -3.43
C ASN A 176 -6.74 13.76 -4.36
N PRO A 177 -7.35 14.96 -4.39
CA PRO A 177 -8.17 15.38 -5.51
C PRO A 177 -7.28 15.99 -6.60
N ILE A 178 -7.26 15.37 -7.77
CA ILE A 178 -6.85 16.01 -9.02
C ILE A 178 -7.96 16.98 -9.43
N ASN A 179 -7.64 18.27 -9.59
CA ASN A 179 -8.34 19.14 -10.52
C ASN A 179 -7.48 20.34 -10.96
N GLN A 180 -7.57 20.58 -12.27
CA GLN A 180 -7.00 21.63 -13.13
C GLN A 180 -5.54 21.51 -13.57
#